data_AF-A0A1H9CEW7-F1
#
_entry.id   AF-A0A1H9CEW7-F1
#
_cell.length_a   1.000
_cell.length_b   1.000
_cell.length_c   1.000
_cell.angle_alpha   90.00
_cell.angle_beta   90.00
_cell.angle_gamma   90.00
#
_symmetry.space_group_name_H-M   'P 1'
#
loop_
_entity.id
_entity.type
_entity.pdbx_description
1 polymer ?
#
loop_
_entity_poly.entity_id
_entity_poly.type
_entity_poly.pdbx_seq_one_letter_code
_entity_poly.pdbx_strand_id
1 'polypeptide(L)'
;MTALINGHYRNAQDIPAFYLDRLLRLQPQYLFYLALTLTYFFTIGIDDPLFNSATLESIILNVLIIPANFYMTETLNARVIIPPAWSLGLEACFYLTIPILVAFRLRHLALAISLIIFLFAYSTVIDTNLFGYRFLPGTLFMFLLGSFLCDAGRYGKLIILSTYSLCCSLLAATIIFNTYRAPYNIETLLGVALGLPIIYLLKKENTANLTRPLEISATAYFLIIFYYYGFGKSSDSPYHLPLK
;
A
#
# COMPACT_ATOMS: atom_id res chain seq x y z
N MET A 1 6.19 12.23 -4.67
CA MET A 1 7.29 11.98 -3.72
C MET A 1 8.65 12.32 -4.30
N THR A 2 8.99 11.79 -5.48
CA THR A 2 10.26 12.13 -6.16
C THR A 2 10.43 13.63 -6.41
N ALA A 3 9.34 14.35 -6.72
CA ALA A 3 9.34 15.83 -6.79
C ALA A 3 9.80 16.48 -5.48
N LEU A 4 9.33 15.97 -4.34
CA LEU A 4 9.66 16.48 -3.00
C LEU A 4 11.14 16.20 -2.67
N ILE A 5 11.61 14.99 -2.96
CA ILE A 5 13.02 14.59 -2.76
C ILE A 5 13.94 15.45 -3.63
N ASN A 6 13.64 15.57 -4.92
CA ASN A 6 14.44 16.38 -5.83
C ASN A 6 14.38 17.89 -5.53
N GLY A 7 13.32 18.36 -4.87
CA GLY A 7 13.14 19.76 -4.50
C GLY A 7 13.80 20.13 -3.17
N HIS A 8 13.68 19.27 -2.14
CA HIS A 8 14.00 19.63 -0.75
C HIS A 8 14.98 18.66 -0.06
N TYR A 9 15.19 17.45 -0.59
CA TYR A 9 15.98 16.40 0.06
C TYR A 9 16.96 15.73 -0.92
N ARG A 10 17.76 16.55 -1.61
CA ARG A 10 18.64 16.09 -2.70
C ARG A 10 19.86 15.32 -2.21
N ASN A 11 20.36 15.63 -1.02
CA ASN A 11 21.58 15.05 -0.49
C ASN A 11 21.26 13.88 0.44
N ALA A 12 22.20 12.94 0.57
CA ALA A 12 22.07 11.83 1.54
C ALA A 12 21.93 12.32 2.99
N GLN A 13 22.44 13.52 3.28
CA GLN A 13 22.33 14.18 4.59
C GLN A 13 20.89 14.60 4.92
N ASP A 14 20.03 14.75 3.92
CA ASP A 14 18.64 15.20 4.08
C ASP A 14 17.67 14.01 4.31
N ILE A 15 18.15 12.77 4.21
CA ILE A 15 17.35 11.55 4.39
C ILE A 15 16.64 11.50 5.76
N PRO A 16 17.29 11.82 6.89
CA PRO A 16 16.60 11.84 8.19
C PRO A 16 15.47 12.87 8.25
N ALA A 17 15.66 14.05 7.64
CA ALA A 17 14.63 15.08 7.58
C ALA A 17 13.44 14.63 6.72
N PHE A 18 13.69 13.95 5.61
CA PHE A 18 12.63 13.31 4.81
C PHE A 18 11.83 12.29 5.63
N TYR A 19 12.50 11.42 6.40
CA TYR A 19 11.80 10.44 7.24
C TYR A 19 10.95 11.11 8.31
N LEU A 20 11.44 12.17 8.95
CA LEU A 20 10.66 12.91 9.94
C LEU A 20 9.42 13.56 9.31
N ASP A 21 9.58 14.20 8.16
CA ASP A 21 8.48 14.83 7.42
C ASP A 21 7.41 13.80 6.99
N ARG A 22 7.82 12.62 6.51
CA ARG A 22 6.86 11.54 6.17
C ARG A 22 6.21 10.91 7.41
N LEU A 23 6.95 10.77 8.51
CA LEU A 23 6.43 10.28 9.78
C LEU A 23 5.36 11.25 10.33
N LEU A 24 5.65 12.55 10.36
CA LEU A 24 4.71 13.57 10.82
C LEU A 24 3.46 13.69 9.93
N ARG A 25 3.54 13.24 8.67
CA ARG A 25 2.38 13.15 7.79
C ARG A 25 1.49 11.95 8.10
N LEU A 26 2.06 10.75 8.23
CA LEU A 26 1.27 9.52 8.39
C LEU A 26 0.85 9.25 9.85
N GLN A 27 1.78 9.48 10.78
CA GLN A 27 1.68 9.01 12.15
C GLN A 27 0.53 9.67 12.94
N PRO A 28 0.31 11.01 12.90
CA PRO A 28 -0.71 11.63 13.74
C PRO A 28 -2.12 11.12 13.43
N GLN A 29 -2.46 11.02 12.14
CA GLN A 29 -3.76 10.52 11.72
C GLN A 29 -3.94 9.05 12.09
N TYR A 30 -2.92 8.22 11.86
CA TYR A 30 -2.98 6.81 12.23
C TYR A 30 -3.12 6.60 13.74
N LEU A 31 -2.33 7.31 14.56
CA LEU A 31 -2.40 7.22 16.02
C LEU A 31 -3.74 7.69 16.56
N PHE A 32 -4.34 8.71 15.95
CA PHE A 32 -5.70 9.13 16.30
C PHE A 32 -6.71 7.99 16.09
N TYR A 33 -6.68 7.33 14.93
CA TYR A 33 -7.57 6.19 14.68
C TYR A 33 -7.26 4.98 15.56
N LEU A 34 -5.98 4.70 15.84
CA LEU A 34 -5.58 3.65 16.76
C LEU A 34 -6.13 3.93 18.17
N ALA A 35 -5.97 5.16 18.68
CA ALA A 35 -6.50 5.55 19.98
C ALA A 35 -8.03 5.45 20.03
N LEU A 36 -8.72 5.85 18.96
CA LEU A 36 -10.18 5.74 18.87
C LEU A 36 -10.63 4.28 18.84
N THR A 37 -9.97 3.41 18.07
CA THR A 37 -10.25 1.97 18.04
C THR A 37 -10.03 1.33 19.40
N LEU A 38 -8.92 1.65 20.08
CA LEU A 38 -8.63 1.15 21.43
C LEU A 38 -9.67 1.65 22.45
N THR A 39 -10.03 2.94 22.40
CA THR A 39 -11.02 3.54 23.31
C THR A 39 -12.40 2.91 23.12
N TYR A 40 -12.84 2.77 21.87
CA TYR A 40 -14.09 2.12 21.53
C TYR A 40 -14.12 0.67 22.06
N PHE A 41 -13.04 -0.07 21.88
CA PHE A 41 -12.92 -1.44 22.36
C PHE A 41 -13.00 -1.55 23.88
N PHE A 42 -12.18 -0.78 24.61
CA PHE A 42 -12.16 -0.82 26.09
C PHE A 42 -13.45 -0.31 26.73
N THR A 43 -14.29 0.44 26.01
CA THR A 43 -15.56 0.97 26.54
C THR A 43 -16.77 0.12 26.20
N ILE A 44 -16.81 -0.54 25.03
CA ILE A 44 -17.99 -1.29 24.56
C ILE A 44 -17.84 -2.80 24.75
N GLY A 45 -16.63 -3.33 24.94
CA GLY A 45 -16.41 -4.72 25.33
C GLY A 45 -16.87 -5.73 24.26
N ILE A 46 -16.39 -5.58 23.02
CA ILE A 46 -16.64 -6.56 21.96
C ILE A 46 -15.72 -7.76 22.16
N ASP A 47 -16.28 -8.93 22.45
CA ASP A 47 -15.54 -10.21 22.49
C ASP A 47 -15.21 -10.69 21.07
N ASP A 48 -14.23 -10.07 20.42
CA ASP A 48 -13.73 -10.50 19.10
C ASP A 48 -12.33 -11.14 19.24
N PRO A 49 -12.10 -12.35 18.69
CA PRO A 49 -10.80 -13.04 18.72
C PRO A 49 -9.61 -12.23 18.19
N LEU A 50 -9.81 -11.31 17.24
CA LEU A 50 -8.77 -10.42 16.72
C LEU A 50 -8.31 -9.37 17.74
N PHE A 51 -9.12 -9.14 18.79
CA PHE A 51 -8.89 -8.09 19.78
C PHE A 51 -8.58 -8.63 21.17
N ASN A 52 -8.91 -9.90 21.45
CA ASN A 52 -8.40 -10.63 22.63
C ASN A 52 -6.87 -10.79 22.64
N SER A 53 -6.21 -10.45 21.54
CA SER A 53 -4.77 -10.39 21.36
C SER A 53 -4.17 -8.97 21.51
N ALA A 54 -4.96 -7.98 21.97
CA ALA A 54 -4.52 -6.61 22.26
C ALA A 54 -3.57 -6.55 23.47
N THR A 55 -2.40 -7.15 23.31
CA THR A 55 -1.29 -7.10 24.26
C THR A 55 -0.49 -5.82 24.08
N LEU A 56 0.39 -5.50 25.04
CA LEU A 56 1.34 -4.40 24.91
C LEU A 56 2.21 -4.54 23.65
N GLU A 57 2.57 -5.77 23.28
CA GLU A 57 3.30 -6.06 22.04
C GLU A 57 2.50 -5.65 20.80
N SER A 58 1.23 -6.04 20.73
CA SER A 58 0.34 -5.66 19.62
C SER A 58 0.22 -4.15 19.51
N ILE A 59 0.08 -3.42 20.63
CA ILE A 59 0.03 -1.95 20.62
C ILE A 59 1.32 -1.38 20.03
N ILE A 60 2.49 -1.85 20.47
CA ILE A 60 3.80 -1.39 19.94
C ILE A 60 3.89 -1.65 18.43
N LEU A 61 3.50 -2.84 17.97
CA LEU A 61 3.54 -3.20 16.56
C LEU A 61 2.62 -2.32 15.69
N ASN A 62 1.44 -1.95 16.20
CA ASN A 62 0.54 -1.04 15.50
C ASN A 62 1.09 0.38 15.50
N VAL A 63 1.64 0.88 16.62
CA VAL A 63 2.28 2.20 16.68
C VAL A 63 3.40 2.34 15.64
N LEU A 64 4.14 1.28 15.33
CA LEU A 64 5.20 1.33 14.31
C LEU A 64 4.68 1.40 12.86
N ILE A 65 3.40 1.12 12.61
CA ILE A 65 2.70 1.11 11.30
C ILE A 65 3.24 0.06 10.29
N ILE A 66 4.56 -0.04 10.14
CA ILE A 66 5.26 -0.95 9.23
C ILE A 66 4.85 -2.42 9.43
N PRO A 67 4.75 -2.95 10.67
CA PRO A 67 4.31 -4.33 10.87
C PRO A 67 2.90 -4.60 10.35
N ALA A 68 2.04 -3.59 10.24
CA ALA A 68 0.69 -3.74 9.71
C ALA A 68 0.68 -4.25 8.26
N ASN A 69 1.72 -3.96 7.47
CA ASN A 69 1.88 -4.51 6.11
C ASN A 69 1.95 -6.05 6.10
N PHE A 70 2.42 -6.65 7.18
CA PHE A 70 2.70 -8.08 7.29
C PHE A 70 1.62 -8.83 8.07
N TYR A 71 0.47 -8.22 8.38
CA TYR A 71 -0.58 -8.87 9.17
C TYR A 71 -1.07 -10.19 8.56
N MET A 72 -0.92 -10.42 7.26
CA MET A 72 -1.34 -11.69 6.66
C MET A 72 -0.36 -12.84 6.87
N THR A 73 0.82 -12.59 7.45
CA THR A 73 1.69 -13.66 7.88
C THR A 73 1.14 -14.27 9.15
N GLU A 74 1.27 -15.59 9.29
CA GLU A 74 0.81 -16.33 10.48
C GLU A 74 1.33 -15.71 11.79
N THR A 75 2.54 -15.16 11.75
CA THR A 75 3.21 -14.54 12.90
C THR A 75 2.57 -13.23 13.37
N LEU A 76 1.98 -12.43 12.48
CA LEU A 76 1.51 -11.07 12.78
C LEU A 76 -0.01 -10.89 12.64
N ASN A 77 -0.72 -11.90 12.12
CA ASN A 77 -2.17 -11.87 11.93
C ASN A 77 -2.93 -11.53 13.21
N ALA A 78 -2.63 -12.23 14.29
CA ALA A 78 -3.27 -11.97 15.57
C ALA A 78 -2.81 -10.65 16.24
N ARG A 79 -1.81 -9.94 15.73
CA ARG A 79 -1.19 -8.80 16.44
C ARG A 79 -1.54 -7.43 15.86
N VAL A 80 -2.20 -7.39 14.70
CA VAL A 80 -2.58 -6.14 14.04
C VAL A 80 -4.02 -5.77 14.37
N ILE A 81 -4.18 -4.63 15.05
CA ILE A 81 -5.45 -4.16 15.62
C ILE A 81 -6.34 -3.56 14.52
N ILE A 82 -5.71 -2.97 13.50
CA ILE A 82 -6.41 -2.35 12.37
C ILE A 82 -5.96 -3.08 11.10
N PRO A 83 -6.59 -4.22 10.74
CA PRO A 83 -6.27 -4.95 9.52
C PRO A 83 -6.15 -4.10 8.25
N PRO A 84 -7.06 -3.14 7.94
CA PRO A 84 -6.95 -2.35 6.71
C PRO A 84 -5.75 -1.39 6.68
N ALA A 85 -5.03 -1.20 7.80
CA ALA A 85 -3.83 -0.38 7.85
C ALA A 85 -2.63 -1.01 7.11
N TRP A 86 -2.77 -2.22 6.55
CA TRP A 86 -1.74 -2.85 5.75
C TRP A 86 -1.29 -2.02 4.54
N SER A 87 -2.22 -1.31 3.88
CA SER A 87 -1.90 -0.44 2.75
C SER A 87 -1.08 0.78 3.19
N LEU A 88 -1.34 1.29 4.39
CA LEU A 88 -0.55 2.35 5.02
C LEU A 88 0.84 1.84 5.44
N GLY A 89 0.93 0.62 5.96
CA GLY A 89 2.20 -0.05 6.23
C GLY A 89 3.05 -0.22 4.98
N LEU A 90 2.42 -0.61 3.85
CA LEU A 90 3.08 -0.68 2.55
C LEU A 90 3.62 0.68 2.10
N GLU A 91 2.82 1.75 2.26
CA GLU A 91 3.25 3.12 1.95
C GLU A 91 4.45 3.55 2.82
N ALA A 92 4.45 3.21 4.12
CA ALA A 92 5.57 3.44 5.03
C ALA A 92 6.84 2.68 4.58
N CYS A 93 6.73 1.41 4.19
CA CYS A 93 7.84 0.64 3.61
C CYS A 93 8.40 1.33 2.34
N PHE A 94 7.54 1.86 1.48
CA PHE A 94 7.98 2.61 0.31
C PHE A 94 8.73 3.89 0.70
N TYR A 95 8.26 4.63 1.72
CA TYR A 95 8.94 5.84 2.20
C TYR A 95 10.32 5.57 2.77
N LEU A 96 10.53 4.44 3.44
CA LEU A 96 11.87 4.02 3.86
C LEU A 96 12.78 3.70 2.66
N THR A 97 12.19 3.16 1.59
CA THR A 97 12.95 2.64 0.45
C THR A 97 13.33 3.73 -0.55
N ILE A 98 12.42 4.67 -0.84
CA ILE A 98 12.58 5.59 -1.97
C ILE A 98 13.79 6.56 -1.89
N PRO A 99 14.18 7.12 -0.73
CA PRO A 99 15.34 8.02 -0.67
C PRO A 99 16.63 7.29 -1.02
N ILE A 100 16.77 6.04 -0.56
CA ILE A 100 17.91 5.17 -0.88
C ILE A 100 17.92 4.88 -2.39
N LEU A 101 16.79 4.49 -2.98
CA LEU A 101 16.72 4.20 -4.41
C LEU A 101 17.07 5.41 -5.29
N VAL A 102 16.69 6.62 -4.86
CA VAL A 102 17.01 7.86 -5.58
C VAL A 102 18.47 8.24 -5.38
N ALA A 103 18.96 8.28 -4.13
CA ALA A 103 20.33 8.68 -3.79
C ALA A 103 21.38 7.79 -4.47
N PHE A 104 21.15 6.47 -4.49
CA PHE A 104 22.06 5.50 -5.10
C PHE A 104 21.72 5.16 -6.56
N ARG A 105 20.74 5.85 -7.18
CA ARG A 105 20.30 5.63 -8.57
C ARG A 105 19.85 4.18 -8.87
N LEU A 106 19.37 3.47 -7.85
CA LEU A 106 18.94 2.06 -7.95
C LEU A 106 17.51 1.88 -8.47
N ARG A 107 16.79 2.97 -8.79
CA ARG A 107 15.38 2.92 -9.26
C ARG A 107 15.16 1.94 -10.42
N HIS A 108 16.06 1.90 -11.40
CA HIS A 108 15.92 1.02 -12.56
C HIS A 108 16.08 -0.47 -12.18
N LEU A 109 17.06 -0.77 -11.35
CA LEU A 109 17.30 -2.12 -10.84
C LEU A 109 16.11 -2.57 -9.96
N ALA A 110 15.66 -1.72 -9.05
CA ALA A 110 14.52 -1.99 -8.19
C ALA A 110 13.22 -2.22 -9.00
N LEU A 111 13.01 -1.45 -10.08
CA LEU A 111 11.89 -1.67 -11.00
C LEU A 111 11.97 -3.07 -11.64
N ALA A 112 13.14 -3.44 -12.17
CA ALA A 112 13.33 -4.73 -12.82
C ALA A 112 13.10 -5.90 -11.85
N ILE A 113 13.70 -5.84 -10.66
CA ILE A 113 13.53 -6.86 -9.62
C ILE A 113 12.05 -6.95 -9.22
N SER A 114 11.39 -5.80 -9.03
CA SER A 114 9.98 -5.78 -8.63
C SER A 114 9.06 -6.38 -9.69
N LEU A 115 9.30 -6.08 -10.97
CA LEU A 115 8.54 -6.69 -12.07
C LEU A 115 8.78 -8.20 -12.17
N ILE A 116 10.01 -8.69 -11.94
CA ILE A 116 10.29 -10.13 -11.93
C ILE A 116 9.51 -10.82 -10.81
N ILE A 117 9.54 -10.27 -9.59
CA ILE A 117 8.78 -10.80 -8.46
C ILE A 117 7.28 -10.78 -8.76
N PHE A 118 6.77 -9.67 -9.31
CA PHE A 118 5.37 -9.56 -9.72
C PHE A 118 4.99 -10.59 -10.77
N LEU A 119 5.83 -10.84 -11.78
CA LEU A 119 5.56 -11.85 -12.82
C LEU A 119 5.53 -13.27 -12.26
N PHE A 120 6.40 -13.60 -11.30
CA PHE A 120 6.33 -14.87 -10.58
C PHE A 120 5.05 -14.99 -9.75
N ALA A 121 4.63 -13.92 -9.08
CA ALA A 121 3.39 -13.90 -8.31
C ALA A 121 2.14 -14.01 -9.21
N TYR A 122 2.14 -13.28 -10.32
CA TYR A 122 1.10 -13.31 -11.36
C TYR A 122 0.93 -14.71 -11.95
N SER A 123 2.05 -15.41 -12.17
CA SER A 123 2.08 -16.78 -12.70
C SER A 123 1.88 -17.85 -11.63
N THR A 124 1.51 -17.48 -10.39
CA THR A 124 1.29 -18.38 -9.24
C THR A 124 2.51 -19.20 -8.81
N VAL A 125 3.72 -18.83 -9.24
CA VAL A 125 4.99 -19.47 -8.83
C VAL A 125 5.30 -19.15 -7.35
N ILE A 126 4.95 -17.94 -6.93
CA ILE A 126 4.96 -17.49 -5.54
C ILE A 126 3.56 -16.97 -5.17
N ASP A 127 3.31 -16.77 -3.87
CA ASP A 127 2.00 -16.33 -3.38
C ASP A 127 1.55 -15.00 -4.02
N THR A 128 0.46 -15.07 -4.78
CA THR A 128 -0.13 -13.94 -5.52
C THR A 128 -0.69 -12.87 -4.59
N ASN A 129 -1.28 -13.25 -3.45
CA ASN A 129 -1.83 -12.31 -2.49
C ASN A 129 -0.72 -11.52 -1.78
N LEU A 130 0.36 -12.19 -1.37
CA LEU A 130 1.49 -11.57 -0.70
C LEU A 130 2.34 -10.74 -1.68
N PHE A 131 2.84 -11.34 -2.76
CA PHE A 131 3.81 -10.66 -3.63
C PHE A 131 3.17 -9.95 -4.82
N GLY A 132 1.98 -10.35 -5.26
CA GLY A 132 1.28 -9.68 -6.36
C GLY A 132 0.52 -8.43 -5.93
N TYR A 133 0.05 -8.38 -4.68
CA TYR A 133 -0.90 -7.35 -4.23
C TYR A 133 -0.46 -6.55 -3.00
N ARG A 134 0.31 -7.14 -2.07
CA ARG A 134 0.52 -6.53 -0.74
C ARG A 134 1.94 -6.10 -0.45
N PHE A 135 2.91 -6.98 -0.61
CA PHE A 135 4.26 -6.73 -0.17
C PHE A 135 5.01 -5.84 -1.16
N LEU A 136 5.85 -4.98 -0.59
CA LEU A 136 6.63 -4.02 -1.36
C LEU A 136 7.45 -4.67 -2.48
N PRO A 137 8.14 -5.81 -2.32
CA PRO A 137 9.00 -6.35 -3.38
C PRO A 137 8.29 -6.52 -4.72
N GLY A 138 7.05 -7.04 -4.76
CA GLY A 138 6.31 -7.21 -6.02
C GLY A 138 5.37 -6.06 -6.37
N THR A 139 5.08 -5.13 -5.46
CA THR A 139 4.23 -3.94 -5.74
C THR A 139 5.02 -2.64 -5.94
N LEU A 140 6.31 -2.64 -5.65
CA LEU A 140 7.20 -1.47 -5.73
C LEU A 140 7.21 -0.83 -7.12
N PHE A 141 7.08 -1.62 -8.18
CA PHE A 141 7.04 -1.07 -9.55
C PHE A 141 5.92 -0.04 -9.73
N MET A 142 4.77 -0.20 -9.07
CA MET A 142 3.64 0.75 -9.15
C MET A 142 4.02 2.11 -8.56
N PHE A 143 4.69 2.12 -7.41
CA PHE A 143 5.22 3.34 -6.81
C PHE A 143 6.32 3.97 -7.66
N LEU A 144 7.20 3.14 -8.25
CA LEU A 144 8.28 3.61 -9.11
C LEU A 144 7.77 4.20 -10.42
N LEU A 145 6.64 3.74 -10.98
CA LEU A 145 6.01 4.38 -12.14
C LEU A 145 5.64 5.82 -11.84
N GLY A 146 5.03 6.08 -10.67
CA GLY A 146 4.78 7.45 -10.20
C GLY A 146 6.07 8.27 -10.01
N SER A 147 7.14 7.63 -9.53
CA SER A 147 8.47 8.25 -9.42
C SER A 147 9.06 8.66 -10.77
N PHE A 148 9.00 7.78 -11.77
CA PHE A 148 9.48 8.07 -13.13
C PHE A 148 8.61 9.11 -13.84
N LEU A 149 7.31 9.17 -13.54
CA LEU A 149 6.40 10.16 -14.12
C LEU A 149 6.79 11.59 -13.72
N CYS A 150 7.38 11.78 -12.55
CA CYS A 150 7.86 13.07 -12.06
C CYS A 150 8.99 13.62 -12.94
N ASP A 151 10.03 12.81 -13.19
CA ASP A 151 11.27 13.24 -13.85
C ASP A 151 11.40 12.66 -15.27
N ALA A 152 10.28 12.55 -15.99
CA ALA A 152 10.19 11.79 -17.23
C ALA A 152 10.97 12.41 -18.41
N GLY A 153 12.29 12.18 -18.46
CA GLY A 153 13.10 12.30 -19.66
C GLY A 153 12.74 11.22 -20.70
N ARG A 154 13.42 11.19 -21.86
CA ARG A 154 13.13 10.24 -22.96
C ARG A 154 13.12 8.78 -22.48
N TYR A 155 14.12 8.37 -21.69
CA TYR A 155 14.20 7.01 -21.14
C TYR A 155 13.13 6.72 -20.09
N GLY A 156 12.76 7.71 -19.26
CA GLY A 156 11.68 7.57 -18.27
C GLY A 156 10.33 7.32 -18.93
N LYS A 157 10.01 8.04 -20.03
CA LYS A 157 8.78 7.81 -20.80
C LYS A 157 8.72 6.42 -21.40
N LEU A 158 9.84 5.92 -21.94
CA LEU A 158 9.90 4.57 -22.50
C LEU A 158 9.63 3.51 -21.43
N ILE A 159 10.23 3.66 -20.24
CA ILE A 159 10.00 2.75 -19.10
C ILE A 159 8.53 2.75 -18.67
N ILE A 160 7.94 3.94 -18.52
CA ILE A 160 6.53 4.08 -18.13
C ILE A 160 5.64 3.37 -19.16
N LEU A 161 5.86 3.63 -20.45
CA LEU A 161 5.06 3.05 -21.52
C LEU A 161 5.26 1.54 -21.63
N SER A 162 6.49 1.04 -21.52
CA SER A 162 6.76 -0.40 -21.62
C SER A 162 6.14 -1.17 -20.45
N THR A 163 6.29 -0.68 -19.22
CA THR A 163 5.66 -1.29 -18.04
C THR A 163 4.14 -1.18 -18.10
N TYR A 164 3.58 -0.04 -18.52
CA TYR A 164 2.13 0.12 -18.68
C TYR A 164 1.56 -0.84 -19.73
N SER A 165 2.21 -0.95 -20.90
CA SER A 165 1.83 -1.89 -21.95
C SER A 165 1.93 -3.33 -21.47
N LEU A 166 2.95 -3.68 -20.68
CA LEU A 166 3.06 -5.00 -20.05
C LEU A 166 1.86 -5.26 -19.13
N CYS A 167 1.54 -4.36 -18.21
CA CYS A 167 0.39 -4.52 -17.30
C CYS A 167 -0.94 -4.64 -18.06
N CYS A 168 -1.16 -3.84 -19.11
CA CYS A 168 -2.35 -3.95 -19.95
C CYS A 168 -2.43 -5.29 -20.68
N SER A 169 -1.29 -5.79 -21.16
CA SER A 169 -1.19 -7.10 -21.82
C SER A 169 -1.48 -8.24 -20.85
N LEU A 170 -0.96 -8.17 -19.62
CA LEU A 170 -1.26 -9.14 -18.56
C LEU A 170 -2.73 -9.08 -18.14
N LEU A 171 -3.32 -7.89 -18.07
CA LEU A 171 -4.75 -7.73 -17.76
C LEU A 171 -5.61 -8.39 -18.83
N ALA A 172 -5.32 -8.11 -20.10
CA ALA A 172 -5.99 -8.75 -21.23
C ALA A 172 -5.83 -10.28 -21.17
N ALA A 173 -4.61 -10.77 -20.90
CA ALA A 173 -4.35 -12.19 -20.74
C ALA A 173 -5.16 -12.82 -19.57
N THR A 174 -5.32 -12.12 -18.45
CA THR A 174 -6.12 -12.58 -17.30
C THR A 174 -7.61 -12.67 -17.64
N ILE A 175 -8.12 -11.72 -18.43
CA ILE A 175 -9.52 -11.70 -18.85
C ILE A 175 -9.81 -12.84 -19.83
N ILE A 176 -8.92 -13.02 -20.82
CA ILE A 176 -9.05 -13.98 -21.92
C ILE A 176 -8.77 -15.43 -21.47
N PHE A 177 -7.70 -15.64 -20.71
CA PHE A 177 -7.26 -16.97 -20.30
C PHE A 177 -7.57 -17.22 -18.83
N ASN A 178 -8.42 -18.23 -18.57
CA ASN A 178 -8.83 -18.59 -17.21
C ASN A 178 -7.65 -19.03 -16.33
N THR A 179 -6.57 -19.54 -16.93
CA THR A 179 -5.35 -19.99 -16.24
C THR A 179 -4.70 -18.88 -15.39
N TYR A 180 -4.84 -17.61 -15.77
CA TYR A 180 -4.21 -16.48 -15.05
C TYR A 180 -5.16 -15.80 -14.06
N ARG A 181 -6.38 -16.32 -13.86
CA ARG A 181 -7.34 -15.79 -12.87
C ARG A 181 -6.98 -16.23 -11.45
N ALA A 182 -5.83 -15.79 -10.98
CA ALA A 182 -5.44 -15.90 -9.57
C ALA A 182 -6.03 -14.74 -8.75
N PRO A 183 -6.14 -14.87 -7.43
CA PRO A 183 -6.66 -13.82 -6.56
C PRO A 183 -5.91 -12.49 -6.75
N TYR A 184 -6.64 -11.38 -6.80
CA TYR A 184 -6.12 -10.01 -6.87
C TYR A 184 -5.37 -9.62 -8.16
N ASN A 185 -5.15 -10.53 -9.12
CA ASN A 185 -4.49 -10.20 -10.39
C ASN A 185 -5.25 -9.12 -11.17
N ILE A 186 -6.58 -9.25 -11.26
CA ILE A 186 -7.43 -8.29 -11.99
C ILE A 186 -7.40 -6.94 -11.29
N GLU A 187 -7.63 -6.92 -9.98
CA GLU A 187 -7.69 -5.73 -9.14
C GLU A 187 -6.37 -4.95 -9.21
N THR A 188 -5.25 -5.66 -9.12
CA THR A 188 -3.92 -5.06 -9.18
C THR A 188 -3.64 -4.45 -10.55
N LEU A 189 -3.90 -5.20 -11.61
CA LEU A 189 -3.63 -4.75 -12.98
C LEU A 189 -4.59 -3.64 -13.42
N LEU A 190 -5.86 -3.70 -13.00
CA LEU A 190 -6.82 -2.61 -13.18
C LEU A 190 -6.37 -1.35 -12.43
N GLY A 191 -5.84 -1.50 -11.22
CA GLY A 191 -5.27 -0.39 -10.45
C GLY A 191 -4.19 0.36 -11.24
N VAL A 192 -3.30 -0.35 -11.93
CA VAL A 192 -2.28 0.26 -12.79
C VAL A 192 -2.89 0.82 -14.08
N ALA A 193 -3.76 0.06 -14.74
CA ALA A 193 -4.39 0.43 -16.01
C ALA A 193 -5.22 1.71 -15.90
N LEU A 194 -5.91 1.92 -14.78
CA LEU A 194 -6.71 3.11 -14.53
C LEU A 194 -5.90 4.19 -13.79
N GLY A 195 -5.12 3.80 -12.79
CA GLY A 195 -4.41 4.74 -11.92
C GLY A 195 -3.35 5.57 -12.64
N LEU A 196 -2.57 4.95 -13.56
CA LEU A 196 -1.50 5.68 -14.24
C LEU A 196 -2.02 6.77 -15.19
N PRO A 197 -3.05 6.52 -16.06
CA PRO A 197 -3.69 7.58 -16.82
C PRO A 197 -4.29 8.69 -15.95
N ILE A 198 -4.97 8.34 -14.85
CA ILE A 198 -5.57 9.33 -13.95
C ILE A 198 -4.48 10.24 -13.36
N ILE A 199 -3.38 9.67 -12.84
CA ILE A 199 -2.27 10.46 -12.29
C ILE A 199 -1.62 11.32 -13.38
N TYR A 200 -1.48 10.82 -14.61
CA TYR A 200 -0.93 11.60 -15.72
C TYR A 200 -1.82 12.81 -16.07
N LEU A 201 -3.14 12.63 -16.09
CA LEU A 201 -4.10 13.72 -16.32
C LEU A 201 -4.06 14.73 -15.17
N LEU A 202 -4.07 14.27 -13.92
CA LEU A 202 -3.97 15.11 -12.73
C LEU A 202 -2.64 15.86 -12.62
N LYS A 203 -1.56 15.35 -13.22
CA LYS A 203 -0.29 16.08 -13.33
C LYS A 203 -0.38 17.22 -14.34
N LYS A 204 -1.13 17.03 -15.43
CA LYS A 204 -1.28 18.02 -16.51
C LYS A 204 -2.15 19.20 -16.07
N GLU A 205 -3.18 18.92 -15.28
CA GLU A 205 -3.98 19.96 -14.64
C GLU A 205 -3.24 20.42 -13.38
N ASN A 206 -2.93 21.71 -13.25
CA ASN A 206 -2.20 22.27 -12.10
C ASN A 206 -3.12 22.36 -10.87
N THR A 207 -3.68 21.23 -10.45
CA THR A 207 -4.80 21.14 -9.52
C THR A 207 -4.29 21.07 -8.08
N ALA A 208 -3.80 22.21 -7.59
CA ALA A 208 -3.45 22.40 -6.18
C ALA A 208 -4.66 22.25 -5.21
N ASN A 209 -5.89 22.22 -5.73
CA ASN A 209 -7.13 22.20 -4.93
C ASN A 209 -7.84 20.83 -4.85
N LEU A 210 -7.39 19.81 -5.60
CA LEU A 210 -8.06 18.49 -5.68
C LEU A 210 -7.41 17.39 -4.83
N THR A 211 -6.38 17.73 -4.06
CA THR A 211 -5.68 16.80 -3.15
C THR A 211 -6.35 16.65 -1.78
N ARG A 212 -7.21 17.59 -1.37
CA ARG A 212 -7.97 17.53 -0.11
C ARG A 212 -9.00 16.37 -0.01
N PRO A 213 -9.73 15.98 -1.08
CA PRO A 213 -10.73 14.92 -0.97
C PRO A 213 -10.18 13.48 -1.03
N LEU A 214 -8.90 13.24 -1.36
CA LEU A 214 -8.36 11.87 -1.38
C LEU A 214 -7.97 11.34 0.01
N GLU A 215 -7.60 12.23 0.94
CA GLU A 215 -7.35 11.86 2.36
C GLU A 215 -8.64 11.37 3.06
N ILE A 216 -9.81 11.75 2.53
CA ILE A 216 -11.13 11.31 2.98
C ILE A 216 -11.36 9.82 2.71
N SER A 217 -10.65 9.19 1.77
CA SER A 217 -10.84 7.77 1.45
C SER A 217 -10.47 6.83 2.61
N ALA A 218 -9.41 7.15 3.36
CA ALA A 218 -9.04 6.42 4.57
C ALA A 218 -10.06 6.64 5.71
N THR A 219 -10.58 7.86 5.83
CA THR A 219 -11.63 8.23 6.79
C THR A 219 -12.95 7.54 6.49
N ALA A 220 -13.32 7.43 5.21
CA ALA A 220 -14.54 6.77 4.76
C ALA A 220 -14.48 5.26 5.03
N TYR A 221 -13.35 4.61 4.76
CA TYR A 221 -13.15 3.20 5.09
C TYR A 221 -13.21 2.94 6.60
N PHE A 222 -12.61 3.82 7.41
CA PHE A 222 -12.68 3.74 8.87
C PHE A 222 -14.12 3.87 9.37
N LEU A 223 -14.89 4.83 8.85
CA LEU A 223 -16.31 5.02 9.20
C LEU A 223 -17.18 3.84 8.76
N ILE A 224 -16.90 3.23 7.60
CA ILE A 224 -17.62 2.04 7.13
C ILE A 224 -17.37 0.86 8.07
N ILE A 225 -16.14 0.62 8.49
CA ILE A 225 -15.81 -0.45 9.45
C ILE A 225 -16.46 -0.17 10.81
N PHE A 226 -16.38 1.06 11.30
CA PHE A 226 -16.98 1.44 12.58
C PHE A 226 -18.52 1.31 12.54
N TYR A 227 -19.15 1.66 11.42
CA TYR A 227 -20.57 1.45 11.21
C TYR A 227 -20.94 -0.04 11.12
N TYR A 228 -20.14 -0.84 10.40
CA TYR A 228 -20.40 -2.27 10.22
C TYR A 228 -20.22 -3.07 11.52
N TYR A 229 -19.20 -2.75 12.33
CA TYR A 229 -18.96 -3.41 13.62
C TYR A 229 -19.78 -2.81 14.78
N GLY A 230 -20.16 -1.53 14.70
CA GLY A 230 -20.98 -0.87 15.73
C GLY A 230 -22.48 -1.08 15.58
N PHE A 231 -22.98 -1.27 14.35
CA PHE A 231 -24.41 -1.43 14.08
C PHE A 231 -24.76 -2.75 13.35
N GLY A 232 -23.79 -3.47 12.80
CA GLY A 232 -23.99 -4.78 12.21
C GLY A 232 -23.95 -5.87 13.29
N LYS A 233 -25.10 -6.50 13.54
CA LYS A 233 -25.18 -7.74 14.31
C LYS A 233 -24.17 -8.75 13.75
N SER A 234 -23.24 -9.16 14.61
CA SER A 234 -22.46 -10.39 14.56
C SER A 234 -23.22 -11.53 13.88
N SER A 235 -22.72 -12.01 12.73
CA SER A 235 -22.70 -13.45 12.40
C SER A 235 -21.88 -13.80 11.15
N ASP A 236 -21.69 -12.92 10.17
CA ASP A 236 -21.07 -13.32 8.89
C ASP A 236 -20.03 -12.31 8.40
N SER A 237 -18.82 -12.42 8.94
CA SER A 237 -17.64 -11.72 8.44
C SER A 237 -16.94 -12.59 7.38
N PRO A 238 -16.66 -12.10 6.16
CA PRO A 238 -15.91 -12.84 5.14
C PRO A 238 -14.43 -13.06 5.50
N TYR A 239 -13.99 -12.63 6.68
CA TYR A 239 -12.63 -12.82 7.20
C TYR A 239 -12.45 -14.12 8.00
N HIS A 240 -13.48 -14.97 8.09
CA HIS A 240 -13.32 -16.35 8.55
C HIS A 240 -12.57 -17.17 7.48
N LEU A 241 -11.23 -17.07 7.48
CA LEU A 241 -10.42 -18.15 6.94
C LEU A 241 -10.67 -19.39 7.81
N PRO A 242 -11.11 -20.53 7.25
CA PRO A 242 -11.19 -21.76 8.02
C PRO A 242 -9.77 -22.13 8.42
N LEU A 243 -9.50 -22.12 9.73
CA LEU A 243 -8.34 -22.77 10.30
C LEU A 243 -8.40 -24.25 9.89
N LYS A 244 -7.46 -24.66 9.04
CA LYS A 244 -7.05 -26.06 8.89
C LYS A 244 -5.56 -26.13 9.17
#